data_AF-A0A357AYN7-F1
#
_entry.id   AF-A0A357AYN7-F1
#
_cell.length_a   1.000
_cell.length_b   1.000
_cell.length_c   1.000
_cell.angle_alpha   90.00
_cell.angle_beta   90.00
_cell.angle_gamma   90.00
#
_symmetry.space_group_name_H-M   'P 1'
#
loop_
_entity.id
_entity.type
_entity.pdbx_description
1 polymer ?
#
loop_
_entity_poly.entity_id
_entity_poly.type
_entity_poly.pdbx_seq_one_letter_code
_entity_poly.pdbx_strand_id
1 'polypeptide(L)'
;MSRVSLLIRILALVLLAALPAAARCPDSVDMDRVEQLAELPVSDILLGAPIQPVADGDYRELVLQDQRPCLVFFYLERDRDSRLAATLLLHLAEAFHDCVDFFAFRAGGEGPLPREIKAELQRRYHLDQVPGALLYDPRRQGASFEHEGMLPQPVGAEYRTPPLLFWKTALKMSCRAMEKELLTR
;
A
#
# COMPACT_ATOMS: atom_id res chain seq x y z
N MET A 1 -24.87 -19.57 44.97
CA MET A 1 -24.31 -19.13 43.67
C MET A 1 -23.69 -17.75 43.88
N SER A 2 -22.35 -17.70 43.85
CA SER A 2 -21.57 -16.57 44.39
C SER A 2 -21.57 -15.36 43.45
N ARG A 3 -22.00 -14.20 43.96
CA ARG A 3 -22.02 -12.90 43.25
C ARG A 3 -20.64 -12.48 42.71
N VAL A 4 -19.58 -13.09 43.23
CA VAL A 4 -18.19 -12.89 42.80
C VAL A 4 -17.95 -13.42 41.37
N SER A 5 -18.67 -14.46 40.93
CA SER A 5 -18.50 -15.04 39.59
C SER A 5 -19.05 -14.16 38.46
N LEU A 6 -19.98 -13.25 38.76
CA LEU A 6 -20.58 -12.36 37.77
C LEU A 6 -19.69 -11.14 37.48
N LEU A 7 -19.06 -10.59 38.54
CA LEU A 7 -18.16 -9.45 38.43
C LEU A 7 -16.89 -9.77 37.64
N ILE A 8 -16.35 -10.98 37.77
CA ILE A 8 -15.15 -11.42 37.03
C ILE A 8 -15.46 -11.59 35.53
N ARG A 9 -16.68 -12.00 35.15
CA ARG A 9 -17.09 -12.12 33.75
C ARG A 9 -17.34 -10.76 33.07
N ILE A 10 -17.81 -9.76 33.83
CA ILE A 10 -18.02 -8.41 33.30
C ILE A 10 -16.67 -7.69 33.14
N LEU A 11 -15.72 -7.89 34.06
CA LEU A 11 -14.38 -7.30 33.95
C LEU A 11 -13.59 -7.86 32.75
N ALA A 12 -13.77 -9.13 32.41
CA ALA A 12 -13.15 -9.74 31.23
C ALA A 12 -13.74 -9.21 29.90
N LEU A 13 -15.00 -8.78 29.88
CA LEU A 13 -15.64 -8.27 28.66
C LEU A 13 -15.25 -6.80 28.37
N VAL A 14 -14.96 -6.01 29.42
CA VAL A 14 -14.56 -4.60 29.27
C VAL A 14 -13.10 -4.47 28.85
N LEU A 15 -12.24 -5.45 29.17
CA LEU A 15 -10.84 -5.48 28.71
C LEU A 15 -10.70 -5.84 27.22
N LEU A 16 -11.70 -6.44 26.58
CA LEU A 16 -11.71 -6.71 25.14
C LEU A 16 -12.12 -5.49 24.29
N ALA A 17 -12.76 -4.49 24.89
CA ALA A 17 -13.19 -3.26 24.19
C ALA A 17 -12.18 -2.10 24.32
N ALA A 18 -11.07 -2.31 25.03
CA ALA A 18 -10.04 -1.30 25.29
C ALA A 18 -8.65 -1.74 24.82
N LEU A 19 -8.57 -2.61 23.81
CA LEU A 19 -7.40 -2.60 22.95
C LEU A 19 -7.45 -1.23 22.25
N PRO A 20 -6.55 -0.27 22.51
CA PRO A 20 -6.34 0.77 21.52
C PRO A 20 -6.11 0.02 20.22
N ALA A 21 -6.80 0.39 19.13
CA ALA A 21 -6.37 -0.05 17.82
C ALA A 21 -4.88 0.26 17.78
N ALA A 22 -4.04 -0.78 17.92
CA ALA A 22 -2.61 -0.59 18.03
C ALA A 22 -2.25 0.23 16.80
N ALA A 23 -1.68 1.42 16.99
CA ALA A 23 -1.33 2.27 15.87
C ALA A 23 -0.49 1.39 14.94
N ARG A 24 -1.02 1.11 13.75
CA ARG A 24 -0.38 0.14 12.84
C ARG A 24 0.93 0.71 12.31
N CYS A 25 1.03 2.04 12.32
CA CYS A 25 2.24 2.75 11.99
C CYS A 25 3.35 2.48 13.02
N PRO A 26 4.59 2.20 12.59
CA PRO A 26 5.70 2.01 13.50
C PRO A 26 6.00 3.30 14.29
N ASP A 27 6.13 3.17 15.62
CA ASP A 27 6.42 4.29 16.52
C ASP A 27 7.82 4.88 16.30
N SER A 28 8.75 4.07 15.80
CA SER A 28 10.10 4.49 15.45
C SER A 28 10.62 3.73 14.23
N VAL A 29 11.33 4.44 13.36
CA VAL A 29 12.02 3.85 12.19
C VAL A 29 13.48 4.29 12.22
N ASP A 30 14.36 3.33 11.98
CA ASP A 30 15.79 3.53 11.80
C ASP A 30 16.06 4.15 10.41
N MET A 31 16.55 5.39 10.40
CA MET A 31 16.81 6.09 9.14
C MET A 31 18.06 5.58 8.43
N ASP A 32 19.05 5.06 9.16
CA ASP A 32 20.26 4.51 8.54
C ASP A 32 19.88 3.29 7.70
N ARG A 33 18.92 2.50 8.21
CA ARG A 33 18.36 1.37 7.45
C ARG A 33 17.54 1.81 6.24
N VAL A 34 16.72 2.86 6.37
CA VAL A 34 15.95 3.41 5.23
C VAL A 34 16.89 3.91 4.14
N GLU A 35 17.98 4.59 4.51
CA GLU A 35 19.00 5.07 3.58
C GLU A 35 19.69 3.91 2.86
N GLN A 36 20.14 2.88 3.58
CA GLN A 36 20.73 1.68 2.99
C GLN A 36 19.78 0.97 2.02
N LEU A 37 18.52 0.80 2.41
CA LEU A 37 17.51 0.18 1.54
C LEU A 37 17.29 1.02 0.28
N ALA A 38 17.27 2.35 0.39
CA ALA A 38 17.06 3.25 -0.74
C ALA A 38 18.22 3.26 -1.77
N GLU A 39 19.31 2.54 -1.51
CA GLU A 39 20.39 2.29 -2.47
C GLU A 39 20.21 0.97 -3.26
N LEU A 40 19.40 0.05 -2.75
CA LEU A 40 19.17 -1.26 -3.35
C LEU A 40 18.15 -1.21 -4.50
N PRO A 41 18.23 -2.08 -5.51
CA PRO A 41 17.14 -2.25 -6.49
C PRO A 41 15.80 -2.47 -5.80
N VAL A 42 14.70 -1.95 -6.37
CA VAL A 42 13.36 -2.07 -5.76
C VAL A 42 12.98 -3.53 -5.49
N SER A 43 13.31 -4.45 -6.41
CA SER A 43 13.05 -5.88 -6.20
C SER A 43 13.74 -6.45 -4.96
N ASP A 44 14.94 -5.96 -4.62
CA ASP A 44 15.68 -6.36 -3.42
C ASP A 44 15.10 -5.69 -2.16
N ILE A 45 14.61 -4.45 -2.25
CA ILE A 45 13.94 -3.75 -1.14
C ILE A 45 12.67 -4.52 -0.72
N LEU A 46 11.89 -4.98 -1.69
CA LEU A 46 10.60 -5.63 -1.46
C LEU A 46 10.74 -7.14 -1.20
N LEU A 47 11.96 -7.69 -1.24
CA LEU A 47 12.19 -9.12 -1.08
C LEU A 47 11.74 -9.59 0.31
N GLY A 48 10.83 -10.57 0.33
CA GLY A 48 10.30 -11.15 1.57
C GLY A 48 9.23 -10.29 2.27
N ALA A 49 8.90 -9.13 1.72
CA ALA A 49 7.76 -8.33 2.18
C ALA A 49 6.44 -9.01 1.81
N PRO A 50 5.33 -8.71 2.52
CA PRO A 50 3.98 -9.15 2.14
C PRO A 50 3.45 -8.32 0.95
N ILE A 51 4.21 -8.33 -0.15
CA ILE A 51 3.96 -7.56 -1.37
C ILE A 51 4.15 -8.51 -2.55
N GLN A 52 3.07 -8.73 -3.31
CA GLN A 52 3.09 -9.66 -4.42
C GLN A 52 3.49 -8.94 -5.73
N PRO A 53 4.48 -9.45 -6.48
CA PRO A 53 4.76 -8.90 -7.81
C PRO A 53 3.58 -9.18 -8.75
N VAL A 54 3.23 -8.19 -9.58
CA VAL A 54 2.17 -8.31 -10.59
C VAL A 54 2.67 -7.86 -11.95
N ALA A 55 2.32 -8.63 -12.98
CA ALA A 55 2.57 -8.31 -14.38
C ALA A 55 1.27 -7.88 -15.07
N ASP A 56 1.40 -7.25 -16.24
CA ASP A 56 0.24 -6.75 -17.03
C ASP A 56 -0.78 -7.87 -17.34
N GLY A 57 -0.32 -9.08 -17.65
CA GLY A 57 -1.19 -10.23 -17.95
C GLY A 57 -2.02 -10.71 -16.75
N ASP A 58 -1.47 -10.60 -15.54
CA ASP A 58 -2.09 -11.11 -14.32
C ASP A 58 -2.83 -10.02 -13.54
N TYR A 59 -2.69 -8.76 -13.94
CA TYR A 59 -3.19 -7.60 -13.20
C TYR A 59 -4.69 -7.69 -12.91
N ARG A 60 -5.48 -8.08 -13.90
CA ARG A 60 -6.94 -8.16 -13.75
C ARG A 60 -7.33 -9.21 -12.71
N GLU A 61 -6.70 -10.39 -12.76
CA GLU A 61 -7.01 -11.50 -11.86
C GLU A 61 -6.52 -11.19 -10.45
N LEU A 62 -5.28 -10.70 -10.30
CA LEU A 62 -4.67 -10.49 -8.99
C LEU A 62 -5.16 -9.23 -8.28
N VAL A 63 -5.38 -8.13 -9.00
CA VAL A 63 -5.70 -6.83 -8.40
C VAL A 63 -7.19 -6.54 -8.42
N LEU A 64 -7.84 -6.70 -9.59
CA LEU A 64 -9.22 -6.24 -9.74
C LEU A 64 -10.27 -7.24 -9.24
N GLN A 65 -9.94 -8.53 -9.26
CA GLN A 65 -10.81 -9.56 -8.70
C GLN A 65 -10.52 -9.84 -7.22
N ASP A 66 -9.52 -9.17 -6.66
CA ASP A 66 -9.27 -9.19 -5.24
C ASP A 66 -10.50 -8.71 -4.47
N GLN A 67 -10.82 -9.42 -3.41
CA GLN A 67 -11.98 -9.13 -2.57
C GLN A 67 -11.63 -8.17 -1.44
N ARG A 68 -10.34 -7.94 -1.21
CA ARG A 68 -9.83 -7.01 -0.21
C ARG A 68 -9.42 -5.69 -0.88
N PRO A 69 -9.39 -4.58 -0.13
CA PRO A 69 -8.76 -3.37 -0.62
C PRO A 69 -7.30 -3.67 -0.95
N CYS A 70 -6.81 -3.16 -2.07
CA CYS A 70 -5.45 -3.40 -2.49
C CYS A 70 -4.76 -2.13 -2.97
N LEU A 71 -3.45 -2.06 -2.73
CA LEU A 71 -2.58 -0.98 -3.18
C LEU A 71 -1.59 -1.55 -4.19
N VAL A 72 -1.55 -0.96 -5.38
CA VAL A 72 -0.60 -1.33 -6.42
C VAL A 72 0.44 -0.24 -6.59
N PHE A 73 1.70 -0.58 -6.33
CA PHE A 73 2.84 0.30 -6.50
C PHE A 73 3.52 0.07 -7.85
N PHE A 74 3.54 1.11 -8.67
CA PHE A 74 4.23 1.14 -9.96
C PHE A 74 5.60 1.78 -9.78
N TYR A 75 6.65 1.14 -10.28
CA TYR A 75 8.03 1.59 -10.02
C TYR A 75 8.99 1.36 -11.19
N LEU A 76 10.14 2.06 -11.13
CA LEU A 76 11.32 1.78 -11.94
C LEU A 76 12.40 1.18 -11.05
N GLU A 77 13.01 0.07 -11.50
CA GLU A 77 13.90 -0.76 -10.67
C GLU A 77 15.01 -0.01 -9.94
N ARG A 78 15.63 0.97 -10.61
CA ARG A 78 16.82 1.69 -10.10
C ARG A 78 16.63 3.20 -9.99
N ASP A 79 15.41 3.69 -10.19
CA ASP A 79 15.10 5.11 -10.00
C ASP A 79 15.12 5.49 -8.52
N ARG A 80 15.66 6.67 -8.21
CA ARG A 80 15.84 7.12 -6.83
C ARG A 80 14.50 7.26 -6.10
N ASP A 81 13.53 7.89 -6.75
CA ASP A 81 12.24 8.14 -6.14
C ASP A 81 11.48 6.82 -5.96
N SER A 82 11.63 5.90 -6.91
CA SER A 82 11.05 4.55 -6.83
C SER A 82 11.62 3.75 -5.67
N ARG A 83 12.93 3.83 -5.41
CA ARG A 83 13.55 3.18 -4.24
C ARG A 83 13.06 3.79 -2.92
N LEU A 84 12.97 5.13 -2.83
CA LEU A 84 12.45 5.80 -1.63
C LEU A 84 10.96 5.49 -1.37
N ALA A 85 10.16 5.40 -2.43
CA ALA A 85 8.77 4.99 -2.33
C ALA A 85 8.64 3.50 -1.98
N ALA A 86 9.53 2.63 -2.49
CA ALA A 86 9.56 1.22 -2.15
C ALA A 86 9.89 0.98 -0.67
N THR A 87 10.80 1.75 -0.07
CA THR A 87 11.05 1.66 1.37
C THR A 87 9.83 2.09 2.18
N LEU A 88 9.11 3.13 1.75
CA LEU A 88 7.84 3.52 2.36
C LEU A 88 6.81 2.40 2.27
N LEU A 89 6.64 1.81 1.09
CA LEU A 89 5.72 0.72 0.81
C LEU A 89 6.01 -0.50 1.69
N LEU A 90 7.28 -0.87 1.86
CA LEU A 90 7.71 -1.97 2.73
C LEU A 90 7.11 -1.82 4.14
N HIS A 91 7.29 -0.65 4.75
CA HIS A 91 6.77 -0.38 6.10
C HIS A 91 5.24 -0.32 6.16
N LEU A 92 4.58 0.19 5.11
CA LEU A 92 3.13 0.16 5.02
C LEU A 92 2.60 -1.29 4.88
N ALA A 93 3.26 -2.11 4.08
CA ALA A 93 2.87 -3.50 3.90
C ALA A 93 3.01 -4.30 5.19
N GLU A 94 4.14 -4.16 5.90
CA GLU A 94 4.32 -4.76 7.22
C GLU A 94 3.19 -4.37 8.20
N ALA A 95 2.79 -3.09 8.19
CA ALA A 95 1.79 -2.54 9.09
C ALA A 95 0.33 -2.92 8.74
N PHE A 96 -0.01 -3.08 7.46
CA PHE A 96 -1.40 -3.17 6.99
C PHE A 96 -1.75 -4.42 6.18
N HIS A 97 -0.81 -5.37 5.97
CA HIS A 97 -1.05 -6.58 5.17
C HIS A 97 -2.21 -7.46 5.68
N ASP A 98 -2.62 -7.30 6.94
CA ASP A 98 -3.74 -8.00 7.53
C ASP A 98 -5.10 -7.49 7.01
N CYS A 99 -5.19 -6.27 6.48
CA CYS A 99 -6.43 -5.71 5.92
C CYS A 99 -6.32 -5.16 4.49
N VAL A 100 -5.12 -5.00 3.94
CA VAL A 100 -4.86 -4.55 2.57
C VAL A 100 -3.92 -5.52 1.89
N ASP A 101 -4.20 -5.86 0.64
CA ASP A 101 -3.24 -6.57 -0.20
C ASP A 101 -2.35 -5.61 -0.96
N PHE A 102 -1.06 -5.91 -1.01
CA PHE A 102 -0.06 -5.06 -1.63
C PHE A 102 0.52 -5.72 -2.86
N PHE A 103 0.56 -4.98 -3.95
CA PHE A 103 1.10 -5.43 -5.22
C PHE A 103 2.19 -4.49 -5.72
N ALA A 104 3.17 -5.04 -6.44
CA ALA A 104 4.26 -4.30 -7.04
C ALA A 104 4.33 -4.56 -8.55
N PHE A 105 4.15 -3.50 -9.34
CA PHE A 105 4.23 -3.52 -10.79
C PHE A 105 5.51 -2.83 -11.27
N ARG A 106 6.40 -3.60 -11.91
CA ARG A 106 7.62 -3.04 -12.51
C ARG A 106 7.30 -2.39 -13.85
N ALA A 107 7.28 -1.07 -13.90
CA ALA A 107 7.05 -0.32 -15.13
C ALA A 107 8.32 -0.16 -15.99
N GLY A 108 9.50 -0.26 -15.38
CA GLY A 108 10.78 -0.05 -16.07
C GLY A 108 12.03 -0.39 -15.24
N GLY A 109 13.20 -0.09 -15.80
CA GLY A 109 14.50 -0.53 -15.26
C GLY A 109 15.38 0.59 -14.73
N GLU A 110 16.04 1.33 -15.61
CA GLU A 110 17.19 2.17 -15.21
C GLU A 110 16.99 3.68 -15.43
N GLY A 111 15.90 4.08 -16.09
CA GLY A 111 15.70 5.46 -16.49
C GLY A 111 14.24 5.83 -16.70
N PRO A 112 13.97 7.11 -16.98
CA PRO A 112 12.62 7.61 -17.16
C PRO A 112 11.90 6.87 -18.28
N LEU A 113 10.62 6.61 -18.08
CA LEU A 113 9.82 5.88 -19.06
C LEU A 113 9.71 6.66 -20.38
N PRO A 114 9.84 5.96 -21.53
CA PRO A 114 9.46 6.49 -22.83
C PRO A 114 8.04 7.05 -22.82
N ARG A 115 7.78 8.04 -23.67
CA ARG A 115 6.48 8.73 -23.73
C ARG A 115 5.34 7.77 -24.04
N GLU A 116 5.60 6.79 -24.90
CA GLU A 116 4.65 5.77 -25.34
C GLU A 116 4.25 4.88 -24.17
N ILE A 117 5.21 4.49 -23.33
CA ILE A 117 4.94 3.69 -22.13
C ILE A 117 4.14 4.51 -21.11
N LYS A 118 4.49 5.79 -20.90
CA LYS A 118 3.71 6.68 -20.03
C LYS A 118 2.26 6.84 -20.51
N ALA A 119 2.07 7.04 -21.82
CA ALA A 119 0.74 7.16 -22.40
C ALA A 119 -0.07 5.86 -22.23
N GLU A 120 0.58 4.70 -22.35
CA GLU A 120 -0.07 3.42 -22.15
C GLU A 120 -0.44 3.17 -20.68
N LEU A 121 0.45 3.53 -19.74
CA LEU A 121 0.15 3.46 -18.31
C LEU A 121 -1.02 4.37 -17.95
N GLN A 122 -1.06 5.58 -18.49
CA GLN A 122 -2.18 6.48 -18.28
C GLN A 122 -3.49 5.93 -18.86
N ARG A 123 -3.45 5.44 -20.10
CA ARG A 123 -4.64 4.91 -20.79
C ARG A 123 -5.21 3.67 -20.10
N ARG A 124 -4.35 2.76 -19.62
CA ARG A 124 -4.78 1.49 -19.03
C ARG A 124 -5.09 1.60 -17.55
N TYR A 125 -4.20 2.24 -16.79
CA TYR A 125 -4.19 2.22 -15.33
C TYR A 125 -4.59 3.57 -14.72
N HIS A 126 -4.84 4.60 -15.53
CA HIS A 126 -5.04 5.99 -15.07
C HIS A 126 -3.85 6.50 -14.26
N LEU A 127 -2.64 6.03 -14.62
CA LEU A 127 -1.38 6.38 -13.96
C LEU A 127 -0.56 7.39 -14.78
N ASP A 128 -0.54 8.63 -14.34
CA ASP A 128 0.13 9.74 -15.03
C ASP A 128 1.66 9.76 -14.83
N GLN A 129 2.16 9.09 -13.79
CA GLN A 129 3.58 9.13 -13.42
C GLN A 129 4.04 7.85 -12.70
N VAL A 130 5.35 7.60 -12.79
CA VAL A 130 6.05 6.52 -12.08
C VAL A 130 7.27 7.13 -11.36
N PRO A 131 7.52 6.79 -10.08
CA PRO A 131 6.71 5.89 -9.26
C PRO A 131 5.31 6.42 -8.98
N GLY A 132 4.39 5.54 -8.61
CA GLY A 132 3.01 5.91 -8.29
C GLY A 132 2.26 4.77 -7.61
N ALA A 133 1.24 5.11 -6.81
CA ALA A 133 0.44 4.12 -6.09
C ALA A 133 -1.04 4.29 -6.43
N LEU A 134 -1.69 3.18 -6.77
CA LEU A 134 -3.12 3.11 -7.04
C LEU A 134 -3.81 2.33 -5.94
N LEU A 135 -4.91 2.86 -5.41
CA LEU A 135 -5.74 2.18 -4.40
C LEU A 135 -7.03 1.69 -5.04
N TYR A 136 -7.31 0.40 -4.90
CA TYR A 136 -8.58 -0.22 -5.26
C TYR A 136 -9.30 -0.66 -3.99
N ASP A 137 -10.60 -0.40 -3.92
CA ASP A 137 -11.47 -0.89 -2.85
C ASP A 137 -12.75 -1.44 -3.48
N PRO A 138 -12.89 -2.78 -3.58
CA PRO A 138 -14.07 -3.43 -4.14
C PRO A 138 -15.39 -2.97 -3.50
N ARG A 139 -15.34 -2.57 -2.22
CA ARG A 139 -16.51 -2.10 -1.46
C ARG A 139 -17.00 -0.73 -1.94
N ARG A 140 -16.12 0.08 -2.54
CA ARG A 140 -16.42 1.45 -3.00
C ARG A 140 -16.70 1.53 -4.49
N GLN A 141 -16.17 0.60 -5.28
CA GLN A 141 -16.31 0.60 -6.74
C GLN A 141 -17.62 -0.07 -7.22
N GLY A 142 -18.28 -0.86 -6.38
CA GLY A 142 -19.47 -1.64 -6.77
C GLY A 142 -19.13 -2.73 -7.80
N ALA A 143 -20.10 -3.57 -8.15
CA ALA A 143 -19.88 -4.76 -8.98
C ALA A 143 -19.53 -4.51 -10.47
N SER A 144 -19.18 -3.29 -10.87
CA SER A 144 -19.03 -2.91 -12.27
C SER A 144 -17.56 -2.77 -12.69
N PHE A 145 -16.87 -3.90 -12.83
CA PHE A 145 -15.55 -4.01 -13.49
C PHE A 145 -15.67 -4.20 -15.01
N GLU A 146 -16.88 -4.13 -15.57
CA GLU A 146 -17.15 -4.46 -16.96
C GLU A 146 -17.41 -3.21 -17.79
N HIS A 147 -16.37 -2.54 -18.27
CA HIS A 147 -16.47 -1.76 -19.51
C HIS A 147 -15.17 -1.91 -20.32
N GLU A 148 -15.30 -2.51 -21.51
CA GLU A 148 -14.47 -2.26 -22.70
C GLU A 148 -12.94 -2.33 -22.54
N GLY A 149 -12.41 -3.27 -21.75
CA GLY A 149 -10.96 -3.51 -21.68
C GLY A 149 -10.15 -2.38 -21.04
N MET A 150 -10.81 -1.36 -20.47
CA MET A 150 -10.20 -0.35 -19.61
C MET A 150 -10.38 -0.77 -18.15
N LEU A 151 -9.34 -0.59 -17.33
CA LEU A 151 -9.41 -0.90 -15.91
C LEU A 151 -10.24 0.19 -15.21
N PRO A 152 -10.97 -0.14 -14.13
CA PRO A 152 -11.74 0.85 -13.37
C PRO A 152 -10.81 1.94 -12.83
N GLN A 153 -11.36 3.12 -12.60
CA GLN A 153 -10.62 4.18 -11.93
C GLN A 153 -10.28 3.77 -10.49
N PRO A 154 -9.04 4.00 -10.03
CA PRO A 154 -8.68 3.77 -8.64
C PRO A 154 -9.49 4.70 -7.73
N VAL A 155 -9.78 4.26 -6.50
CA VAL A 155 -10.48 5.08 -5.50
C VAL A 155 -9.63 6.27 -5.04
N GLY A 156 -8.32 6.12 -5.14
CA GLY A 156 -7.35 7.20 -4.99
C GLY A 156 -6.09 6.90 -5.77
N ALA A 157 -5.50 7.95 -6.32
CA ALA A 157 -4.13 7.95 -6.81
C ALA A 157 -3.34 8.87 -5.88
N GLU A 158 -2.42 8.31 -5.10
CA GLU A 158 -1.54 9.11 -4.25
C GLU A 158 -0.17 9.21 -4.91
N TYR A 159 0.33 10.43 -5.07
CA TYR A 159 1.75 10.59 -5.33
C TYR A 159 2.30 11.93 -4.86
N ARG A 160 3.17 11.84 -3.84
CA ARG A 160 4.39 12.64 -3.74
C ARG A 160 5.42 11.76 -3.04
N THR A 161 6.43 11.27 -3.77
CA THR A 161 7.59 10.67 -3.09
C THR A 161 8.19 11.74 -2.18
N PRO A 162 8.20 11.51 -0.86
CA PRO A 162 8.76 12.48 0.05
C PRO A 162 10.28 12.53 -0.14
N PRO A 163 10.90 13.72 -0.05
CA PRO A 163 12.33 13.79 0.15
C PRO A 163 12.71 12.97 1.39
N LEU A 164 13.87 12.33 1.38
CA LEU A 164 14.38 11.51 2.49
C LEU A 164 14.30 12.24 3.85
N LEU A 165 14.57 13.56 3.87
CA LEU A 165 14.45 14.42 5.06
C LEU A 165 13.04 14.42 5.70
N PHE A 166 12.01 14.22 4.90
CA PHE A 166 10.61 14.19 5.34
C PHE A 166 10.01 12.78 5.32
N TRP A 167 10.83 11.74 5.16
CA TRP A 167 10.37 10.38 4.98
C TRP A 167 9.55 9.87 6.17
N LYS A 168 9.97 10.14 7.42
CA LYS A 168 9.19 9.79 8.63
C LYS A 168 7.83 10.48 8.66
N THR A 169 7.78 11.75 8.27
CA THR A 169 6.53 12.51 8.18
C THR A 169 5.61 11.88 7.15
N ALA A 170 6.16 11.51 5.99
CA ALA A 170 5.40 10.86 4.95
C ALA A 170 4.87 9.50 5.39
N LEU A 171 5.68 8.65 6.04
CA LEU A 171 5.21 7.38 6.60
C LEU A 171 4.03 7.60 7.54
N LYS A 172 4.16 8.54 8.48
CA LYS A 172 3.08 8.86 9.42
C LYS A 172 1.81 9.36 8.72
N MET A 173 1.95 10.17 7.67
CA MET A 173 0.81 10.67 6.91
C MET A 173 0.15 9.56 6.08
N SER A 174 0.94 8.69 5.44
CA SER A 174 0.44 7.54 4.70
C SER A 174 -0.26 6.54 5.62
N CYS A 175 0.31 6.23 6.80
CA CYS A 175 -0.38 5.41 7.81
C CYS A 175 -1.73 6.00 8.21
N ARG A 176 -1.79 7.32 8.49
CA ARG A 176 -3.05 8.01 8.82
C ARG A 176 -4.05 7.98 7.68
N ALA A 177 -3.58 8.14 6.44
CA ALA A 177 -4.43 8.04 5.25
C ALA A 177 -4.98 6.62 5.11
N MET A 178 -4.15 5.59 5.28
CA MET A 178 -4.57 4.19 5.25
C MET A 178 -5.58 3.88 6.36
N GLU A 179 -5.32 4.28 7.60
CA GLU A 179 -6.27 4.13 8.72
C GLU A 179 -7.61 4.83 8.41
N LYS A 180 -7.56 6.06 7.89
CA LYS A 180 -8.77 6.82 7.56
C LYS A 180 -9.57 6.17 6.41
N GLU A 181 -8.91 5.81 5.33
CA GLU A 181 -9.59 5.29 4.13
C GLU A 181 -10.04 3.83 4.30
N LEU A 182 -9.40 3.06 5.19
CA LEU A 182 -9.60 1.61 5.27
C LEU A 182 -10.20 1.12 6.60
N LEU A 183 -9.99 1.82 7.72
CA LEU A 183 -10.41 1.39 9.07
C LEU A 183 -11.52 2.21 9.68
N THR A 184 -11.79 3.43 9.20
CA THR A 184 -12.98 4.17 9.64
C THR A 184 -14.23 3.64 8.94
N ARG A 185 -14.70 2.46 9.38
CA ARG A 185 -16.09 1.99 9.36
C ARG A 185 -16.27 0.76 10.24
#